data_AF-A0A7C5P2D7-F1
#
_entry.id   AF-A0A7C5P2D7-F1
#
_cell.length_a   1.000
_cell.length_b   1.000
_cell.length_c   1.000
_cell.angle_alpha   90.00
_cell.angle_beta   90.00
_cell.angle_gamma   90.00
#
_symmetry.space_group_name_H-M   'P 1'
#
loop_
_entity.id
_entity.type
_entity.pdbx_description
1 polymer ?
#
loop_
_entity_poly.entity_id
_entity_poly.type
_entity_poly.pdbx_seq_one_letter_code
_entity_poly.pdbx_strand_id
1 'polypeptide(L)' 'MSDRLLALIRDRALIFGKQDFKLASGGSSNFFFDMRNLSFDYEGASENLDSVEITLIPLYTRDDFGEFE' A
#
# COMPACT_ATOMS: atom_id res chain seq x y z
N MET A 1 -1.29 14.39 4.41
CA MET A 1 -1.83 13.10 3.92
C MET A 1 -3.31 13.31 3.67
N SER A 2 -3.84 12.97 2.49
CA SER A 2 -5.25 13.28 2.18
C SER A 2 -6.20 12.43 3.03
N ASP A 3 -7.35 12.99 3.41
CA ASP A 3 -8.36 12.28 4.22
C ASP A 3 -8.91 11.04 3.50
N ARG A 4 -8.87 11.04 2.17
CA ARG A 4 -9.31 9.93 1.32
C ARG A 4 -8.36 8.73 1.37
N LEU A 5 -7.04 8.98 1.36
CA LEU A 5 -6.05 7.91 1.51
C LEU A 5 -6.17 7.24 2.88
N LEU A 6 -6.39 8.05 3.92
CA LEU A 6 -6.63 7.56 5.28
C LEU A 6 -7.88 6.68 5.36
N ALA A 7 -8.97 7.08 4.69
CA ALA A 7 -10.19 6.28 4.63
C ALA A 7 -9.95 4.94 3.93
N LEU A 8 -9.25 4.94 2.79
CA LEU A 8 -8.97 3.73 2.02
C LEU A 8 -8.03 2.77 2.74
N ILE A 9 -6.97 3.28 3.39
CA ILE A 9 -6.07 2.45 4.22
C ILE A 9 -6.84 1.81 5.38
N ARG A 10 -7.71 2.57 6.05
CA ARG A 10 -8.54 2.06 7.15
C ARG A 10 -9.50 0.97 6.69
N ASP A 11 -10.10 1.12 5.52
CA ASP A 11 -11.09 0.20 4.98
C ASP A 11 -10.46 -1.09 4.42
N ARG A 12 -9.35 -0.96 3.68
CA ARG A 12 -8.83 -2.06 2.84
C ARG A 12 -7.50 -2.64 3.26
N ALA A 13 -6.73 -1.94 4.09
CA ALA A 13 -5.38 -2.34 4.46
C ALA A 13 -5.17 -2.46 5.97
N LEU A 14 -6.08 -1.97 6.82
CA LEU A 14 -5.93 -2.06 8.26
C LEU A 14 -6.53 -3.36 8.79
N ILE A 15 -5.69 -4.21 9.39
CA ILE A 15 -6.10 -5.49 9.95
C ILE A 15 -5.96 -5.46 11.47
N PHE A 16 -7.04 -5.79 12.17
CA PHE A 16 -7.07 -5.91 13.63
C PHE A 16 -7.00 -7.36 14.09
N GLY A 17 -6.20 -7.61 15.10
CA GLY A 17 -6.02 -8.93 15.69
C GLY A 17 -6.96 -9.15 16.88
N LYS A 18 -7.38 -10.40 17.09
CA LYS A 18 -7.97 -10.81 18.38
C LYS A 18 -6.91 -10.88 19.50
N GLN A 19 -5.63 -10.94 19.11
CA GLN A 19 -4.45 -10.92 19.96
C GLN A 19 -3.40 -10.03 19.29
N ASP A 20 -2.40 -9.58 20.05
CA ASP A 20 -1.32 -8.75 19.53
C ASP A 20 -0.45 -9.51 18.53
N PHE A 21 -0.19 -8.88 17.39
CA PHE A 21 0.78 -9.31 16.40
C PHE A 21 2.20 -9.04 16.88
N LYS A 22 3.11 -9.99 16.65
CA LYS A 22 4.55 -9.76 16.80
C LYS A 22 5.10 -9.12 15.53
N LEU A 23 5.70 -7.95 15.66
CA LEU A 23 6.26 -7.20 14.53
C LEU A 23 7.72 -7.60 14.27
N ALA A 24 8.17 -7.42 13.02
CA ALA A 24 9.55 -7.70 12.62
C ALA A 24 10.59 -6.83 13.35
N SER A 25 10.18 -5.67 13.87
CA SER A 25 11.00 -4.82 14.74
C SER A 25 11.22 -5.40 16.14
N GLY A 26 10.55 -6.50 16.49
CA GLY A 26 10.54 -7.08 17.83
C GLY A 26 9.44 -6.51 18.75
N GLY A 27 8.73 -5.46 18.32
CA GLY A 27 7.57 -4.92 19.05
C GLY A 27 6.31 -5.80 18.96
N SER A 28 5.27 -5.42 19.68
CA SER A 28 3.91 -5.96 19.51
C SER A 28 2.91 -4.87 19.15
N SER A 29 1.86 -5.22 18.44
CA SER A 29 0.77 -4.30 18.06
C SER A 29 -0.54 -5.07 17.92
N ASN A 30 -1.67 -4.47 18.29
CA ASN A 30 -3.01 -5.05 18.09
C ASN A 30 -3.55 -4.85 16.65
N PHE A 31 -2.81 -4.17 15.79
CA PHE A 31 -3.11 -4.00 14.37
C PHE A 31 -1.85 -4.04 13.51
N PHE A 32 -2.04 -4.27 12.20
CA PHE A 32 -0.99 -4.01 11.20
C PHE A 32 -1.62 -3.54 9.88
N PHE A 33 -0.78 -2.96 9.03
CA PHE A 33 -1.19 -2.56 7.67
C PHE A 33 -0.76 -3.63 6.67
N ASP A 34 -1.72 -4.20 5.96
CA ASP A 34 -1.53 -5.05 4.80
C ASP A 34 -1.79 -4.25 3.52
N MET A 35 -0.73 -3.64 3.00
CA MET A 35 -0.81 -2.81 1.78
C MET A 35 -0.89 -3.66 0.51
N ARG A 36 -0.82 -4.99 0.59
CA ARG A 36 -0.74 -5.86 -0.58
C ARG A 36 -1.95 -5.71 -1.50
N ASN A 37 -3.14 -5.62 -0.93
CA ASN A 37 -4.39 -5.41 -1.68
C ASN A 37 -4.48 -4.03 -2.35
N LEU A 38 -3.59 -3.10 -1.98
CA LEU A 38 -3.53 -1.75 -2.54
C LEU A 38 -2.37 -1.56 -3.52
N SER A 39 -1.38 -2.46 -3.56
CA SER A 39 -0.11 -2.20 -4.24
C SER A 39 0.49 -3.38 -5.01
N PHE A 40 -0.19 -4.54 -5.11
CA PHE A 40 0.43 -5.75 -5.65
C PHE A 40 0.71 -5.70 -7.15
N ASP A 41 -0.02 -4.89 -7.89
CA ASP A 41 0.18 -4.64 -9.31
C ASP A 41 -0.11 -3.16 -9.60
N TYR A 42 0.66 -2.54 -10.49
CA TYR A 42 0.51 -1.12 -10.79
C TYR A 42 -0.87 -0.82 -11.37
N GLU A 43 -1.39 -1.66 -12.27
CA GLU A 43 -2.72 -1.46 -12.85
C GLU A 43 -3.79 -1.59 -11.76
N GLY A 44 -3.80 -2.68 -11.00
CA GLY A 44 -4.76 -2.87 -9.91
C GLY A 44 -4.67 -1.82 -8.81
N ALA A 45 -3.48 -1.33 -8.49
CA ALA A 45 -3.26 -0.26 -7.52
C ALA A 45 -3.76 1.08 -8.05
N SER A 46 -3.47 1.39 -9.33
CA SER A 46 -3.92 2.60 -10.00
C SER A 46 -5.44 2.64 -10.07
N GLU A 47 -6.10 1.55 -10.46
CA GLU A 47 -7.57 1.44 -10.46
C GLU A 47 -8.19 1.64 -9.07
N ASN A 48 -7.63 0.98 -8.05
CA ASN A 48 -8.13 1.10 -6.68
C ASN A 48 -8.00 2.53 -6.14
N LEU A 49 -6.91 3.22 -6.48
CA LEU A 49 -6.60 4.56 -5.99
C LEU A 49 -7.26 5.68 -6.82
N ASP A 50 -7.49 5.45 -8.11
CA ASP A 50 -8.22 6.38 -8.98
C ASP A 50 -9.67 6.58 -8.48
N SER A 51 -10.31 5.52 -7.99
CA SER A 51 -11.65 5.58 -7.39
C SER A 51 -11.77 6.55 -6.19
N VAL A 52 -10.65 6.98 -5.61
CA VAL A 52 -10.59 7.94 -4.52
C VAL A 52 -9.78 9.20 -4.85
N GLU A 53 -9.58 9.49 -6.14
CA GLU A 53 -8.82 10.63 -6.66
C GLU A 53 -7.35 10.66 -6.19
N ILE A 54 -6.70 9.50 -6.13
CA ILE A 54 -5.27 9.38 -5.83
C ILE A 54 -4.56 8.84 -7.06
N THR A 55 -3.67 9.65 -7.63
CA THR A 55 -2.82 9.25 -8.75
C THR A 55 -1.53 8.60 -8.25
N LEU A 56 -1.27 7.37 -8.71
CA LEU A 56 0.02 6.73 -8.56
C LEU A 56 1.02 7.32 -9.56
N ILE A 57 2.15 7.77 -9.04
CA ILE A 57 3.28 8.21 -9.85
C ILE A 57 4.35 7.13 -9.71
N PRO A 58 4.56 6.28 -10.71
CA PRO A 58 5.62 5.29 -10.67
C PRO A 58 6.98 5.99 -10.67
N LEU A 59 7.85 5.59 -9.75
CA LEU A 59 9.24 6.04 -9.72
C LEU A 59 10.07 5.00 -10.47
N TYR A 60 10.38 5.30 -11.73
CA TYR A 60 11.29 4.48 -12.51
C TYR A 60 12.73 4.80 -12.13
N THR A 61 13.50 3.76 -11.89
CA THR A 61 14.94 3.79 -11.73
C THR A 61 15.61 3.62 -13.09
N ARG A 62 16.92 3.87 -13.17
CA ARG A 62 17.70 3.62 -14.39
C ARG A 62 17.54 2.19 -14.90
N ASP A 63 17.42 1.24 -13.98
CA ASP A 63 17.39 -0.19 -14.30
C ASP A 63 16.02 -0.60 -14.90
N ASP A 64 14.97 0.20 -14.74
CA ASP A 64 13.63 -0.05 -15.30
C ASP A 64 13.53 0.25 -16.81
N PHE A 65 14.50 0.97 -17.39
CA PHE A 65 14.46 1.37 -18.80
C PHE A 65 15.12 0.36 -19.75
N GLY A 66 15.79 -0.68 -19.23
CA GLY A 66 16.56 -1.64 -20.03
C GLY A 66 17.71 -0.97 -20.82
N GLU A 67 18.74 -1.73 -21.17
CA GLU A 67 19.73 -1.20 -22.12
C GLU A 67 19.05 -1.05 -23.48
N PHE A 68 18.87 0.20 -23.93
CA PHE A 68 18.55 0.48 -25.33
C PHE A 68 19.78 0.06 -26.16
N GLU A 69 19.68 -1.07 -26.86
CA GLU A 69 20.65 -1.45 -27.92
C GLU A 69 20.68 -0.41 -29.05
#